data_AF-A0AA39Q1T3-F1
#
_entry.id   AF-A0AA39Q1T3-F1
#
_cell.length_a   1.000
_cell.length_b   1.000
_cell.length_c   1.000
_cell.angle_alpha   90.00
_cell.angle_beta   90.00
_cell.angle_gamma   90.00
#
_symmetry.space_group_name_H-M   'P 1'
#
loop_
_entity.id
_entity.type
_entity.pdbx_description
1 polymer ?
#
loop_
_entity_poly.entity_id
_entity_poly.type
_entity_poly.pdbx_seq_one_letter_code
_entity_poly.pdbx_strand_id
1 'polypeptide(L)'
;ESLTTVTFTDGRKYEALSKQLIFIAHAIFTAANDPIGYILLRALHVYMELDVYASLTLHTSDTLRDGWARIPIFASTLTRTDTIPKEKKLKCWNFLKAHSHQHLFDDIEAKGVTLNYNTKPNESMHGSFKESYQHCTNFKNVDEQILRVDDWYNAMTYIQQQVNHHDNIEKEGDEDDEGETRDSNEDKLAPALSTSSEVDYAATASLHGGSLSVKIRFALFLFCYITLSLILLFQISLYGMSKVNYSSIADWSLTTDILQCLPSFNYHPRYDFVLLETNQGPMFTQLVLIFECVVHEKVYPLMLVWPFKEAIGPIMKKDRDLGFYRVRTRMKGNPLIVSIYSDMAMNRTINRGERTMKDYLVVDMIDADMFLRMQNL
;
A
#
# COMPACT_ATOMS: atom_id res chain seq x y z
N GLU A 1 28.76 13.78 -16.54
CA GLU A 1 27.55 13.92 -17.37
C GLU A 1 26.34 13.52 -16.55
N SER A 2 25.29 14.35 -16.55
CA SER A 2 24.05 14.09 -15.81
C SER A 2 23.22 13.06 -16.55
N LEU A 3 22.93 11.91 -15.93
CA LEU A 3 22.18 10.81 -16.55
C LEU A 3 20.68 11.11 -16.70
N THR A 4 20.19 12.24 -16.18
CA THR A 4 18.85 12.76 -16.46
C THR A 4 18.87 14.29 -16.55
N THR A 5 18.31 14.85 -17.63
CA THR A 5 17.99 16.27 -17.79
C THR A 5 16.81 16.71 -16.90
N VAL A 6 16.23 15.77 -16.15
CA VAL A 6 15.12 16.00 -15.24
C VAL A 6 15.68 16.18 -13.83
N THR A 7 15.67 17.43 -13.35
CA THR A 7 15.89 17.74 -11.94
C THR A 7 14.56 17.59 -11.22
N PHE A 8 14.41 16.54 -10.43
CA PHE A 8 13.29 16.46 -9.49
C PHE A 8 13.62 17.36 -8.29
N THR A 9 12.77 18.32 -7.98
CA THR A 9 12.91 19.18 -6.79
C THR A 9 12.05 18.71 -5.62
N ASP A 10 11.26 17.64 -5.83
CA ASP A 10 10.23 17.16 -4.92
C ASP A 10 10.67 15.85 -4.24
N GLY A 11 10.74 15.88 -2.91
CA GLY A 11 11.12 14.73 -2.09
C GLY A 11 10.22 13.51 -2.28
N ARG A 12 8.91 13.71 -2.50
CA ARG A 12 7.96 12.59 -2.69
C ARG A 12 8.27 11.78 -3.94
N LYS A 13 8.75 12.45 -4.99
CA LYS A 13 9.14 11.78 -6.24
C LYS A 13 10.39 10.91 -6.04
N TYR A 14 11.36 11.39 -5.27
CA TYR A 14 12.56 10.61 -4.95
C TYR A 14 12.25 9.37 -4.10
N GLU A 15 11.33 9.49 -3.13
CA GLU A 15 10.86 8.36 -2.33
C GLU A 15 10.20 7.29 -3.22
N ALA A 16 9.25 7.68 -4.06
CA ALA A 16 8.56 6.78 -4.98
C ALA A 16 9.52 6.09 -5.98
N LEU A 17 10.51 6.83 -6.49
CA LEU A 17 11.54 6.28 -7.36
C LEU A 17 12.43 5.28 -6.61
N SER A 18 12.79 5.57 -5.35
CA SER A 18 13.65 4.70 -4.54
C SER A 18 12.99 3.33 -4.28
N LYS A 19 11.67 3.32 -4.01
CA LYS A 19 10.86 2.10 -3.86
C LYS A 19 10.91 1.19 -5.10
N GLN A 20 10.98 1.76 -6.31
CA GLN A 20 11.01 1.00 -7.56
C GLN A 20 12.44 0.65 -8.02
N LEU A 21 13.40 1.52 -7.74
CA LEU A 21 14.77 1.43 -8.26
C LEU A 21 15.44 0.11 -7.89
N ILE A 22 15.22 -0.37 -6.66
CA ILE A 22 15.79 -1.64 -6.18
C ILE A 22 15.35 -2.79 -7.11
N PHE A 23 14.06 -2.86 -7.44
CA PHE A 23 13.51 -3.95 -8.27
C PHE A 23 13.85 -3.83 -9.76
N ILE A 24 14.09 -2.62 -10.25
CA ILE A 24 14.47 -2.41 -11.66
C ILE A 24 15.98 -2.65 -11.86
N ALA A 25 16.79 -2.09 -10.97
CA ALA A 25 18.24 -2.04 -11.15
C ALA A 25 18.97 -3.32 -10.70
N HIS A 26 18.33 -4.20 -9.92
CA HIS A 26 18.94 -5.45 -9.43
C HIS A 26 19.40 -6.44 -10.51
N ALA A 27 18.97 -6.26 -11.76
CA ALA A 27 19.41 -7.05 -12.91
C ALA A 27 20.66 -6.46 -13.57
N ILE A 28 20.88 -5.15 -13.39
CA ILE A 28 21.97 -4.38 -13.98
C ILE A 28 23.16 -4.39 -13.03
N PHE A 29 22.95 -3.95 -11.79
CA PHE A 29 23.99 -3.88 -10.76
C PHE A 29 24.07 -5.20 -10.00
N THR A 30 24.84 -6.14 -10.55
CA THR A 30 25.11 -7.42 -9.90
C THR A 30 26.48 -7.41 -9.23
N ALA A 31 26.67 -8.25 -8.22
CA ALA A 31 27.96 -8.38 -7.55
C ALA A 31 29.14 -8.72 -8.49
N ALA A 32 28.87 -9.33 -9.64
CA ALA A 32 29.88 -9.67 -10.64
C ALA A 32 30.16 -8.52 -11.62
N ASN A 33 29.12 -7.84 -12.11
CA ASN A 33 29.26 -6.81 -13.14
C ASN A 33 29.60 -5.44 -12.55
N ASP A 34 28.98 -5.09 -11.42
CA ASP A 34 29.19 -3.82 -10.74
C ASP A 34 29.10 -4.02 -9.21
N PRO A 35 30.22 -4.40 -8.57
CA PRO A 35 30.27 -4.58 -7.11
C PRO A 35 29.90 -3.31 -6.33
N ILE A 36 30.20 -2.13 -6.89
CA ILE A 36 29.94 -0.84 -6.24
C ILE A 36 28.45 -0.55 -6.29
N GLY A 37 27.84 -0.60 -7.48
CA GLY A 37 26.40 -0.46 -7.67
C GLY A 37 25.62 -1.47 -6.84
N TYR A 38 26.11 -2.72 -6.73
CA TYR A 38 25.49 -3.74 -5.89
C TYR A 38 25.50 -3.38 -4.40
N ILE A 39 26.62 -2.88 -3.86
CA ILE A 39 26.69 -2.42 -2.46
C ILE A 39 25.75 -1.22 -2.24
N LEU A 40 25.67 -0.30 -3.22
CA LEU A 40 24.74 0.84 -3.14
C LEU A 40 23.27 0.40 -3.15
N LEU A 41 22.91 -0.60 -3.95
CA LEU A 41 21.56 -1.17 -3.91
C LEU A 41 21.23 -1.79 -2.54
N ARG A 42 22.20 -2.46 -1.91
CA ARG A 42 22.03 -2.98 -0.55
C ARG A 42 21.86 -1.87 0.47
N ALA A 43 22.66 -0.81 0.37
CA ALA A 43 22.54 0.35 1.24
C ALA A 43 21.17 1.05 1.05
N LEU A 44 20.70 1.14 -0.20
CA LEU A 44 19.38 1.69 -0.52
C LEU A 44 18.26 0.85 0.08
N HIS A 45 18.33 -0.48 0.02
CA HIS A 45 17.34 -1.35 0.65
C HIS A 45 17.23 -1.10 2.15
N VAL A 46 18.34 -1.11 2.87
CA VAL A 46 18.33 -0.89 4.33
C VAL A 46 17.91 0.54 4.67
N TYR A 47 18.27 1.53 3.85
CA TYR A 47 17.75 2.89 3.98
C TYR A 47 16.22 2.94 3.85
N MET A 48 15.66 2.23 2.87
CA MET A 48 14.20 2.19 2.69
C MET A 48 13.51 1.47 3.87
N GLU A 49 14.09 0.43 4.45
CA GLU A 49 13.56 -0.18 5.69
C GLU A 49 13.53 0.85 6.83
N LEU A 50 14.65 1.58 7.03
CA LEU A 50 14.74 2.63 8.04
C LEU A 50 13.72 3.76 7.80
N ASP A 51 13.51 4.14 6.54
CA ASP A 51 12.54 5.16 6.14
C ASP A 51 11.10 4.71 6.46
N VAL A 52 10.77 3.44 6.19
CA VAL A 52 9.46 2.87 6.55
C VAL A 52 9.28 2.86 8.07
N TYR A 53 10.27 2.38 8.84
CA TYR A 53 10.20 2.44 10.31
C TYR A 53 10.06 3.87 10.83
N ALA A 54 10.82 4.83 10.29
CA ALA A 54 10.73 6.24 10.67
C ALA A 54 9.34 6.83 10.39
N SER A 55 8.66 6.34 9.35
CA SER A 55 7.36 6.84 8.90
C SER A 55 6.16 6.27 9.66
N LEU A 56 6.37 5.29 10.55
CA LEU A 56 5.29 4.69 11.32
C LEU A 56 4.57 5.75 12.16
N THR A 57 3.23 5.72 12.10
CA THR A 57 2.34 6.56 12.92
C THR A 57 2.19 6.03 14.34
N LEU A 58 2.69 4.83 14.59
CA LEU A 58 2.69 4.17 15.88
C LEU A 58 3.91 3.25 16.00
N HIS A 59 4.60 3.30 17.14
CA HIS A 59 5.69 2.39 17.48
C HIS A 59 5.31 1.46 18.62
N THR A 60 5.70 0.19 18.49
CA THR A 60 5.67 -0.81 19.55
C THR A 60 7.11 -1.11 19.98
N SER A 61 7.27 -1.83 21.09
CA SER A 61 8.61 -2.28 21.52
C SER A 61 9.30 -3.15 20.48
N ASP A 62 8.53 -3.94 19.72
CA ASP A 62 9.08 -4.77 18.64
C ASP A 62 9.52 -3.92 17.44
N THR A 63 8.70 -2.95 16.98
CA THR A 63 9.10 -2.11 15.83
C THR A 63 10.29 -1.22 16.14
N LEU A 64 10.42 -0.74 17.39
CA LEU A 64 11.63 -0.03 17.84
C LEU A 64 12.85 -0.94 17.82
N ARG A 65 12.76 -2.14 18.40
CA ARG A 65 13.87 -3.11 18.43
C ARG A 65 14.33 -3.46 17.01
N ASP A 66 13.38 -3.73 16.12
CA ASP A 66 13.69 -4.15 14.76
C ASP A 66 14.28 -2.99 13.94
N GLY A 67 13.76 -1.77 14.14
CA GLY A 67 14.33 -0.55 13.58
C GLY A 67 15.78 -0.30 14.05
N TRP A 68 16.03 -0.42 15.36
CA TRP A 68 17.38 -0.34 15.95
C TRP A 68 18.35 -1.35 15.33
N ALA A 69 17.89 -2.57 15.05
CA ALA A 69 18.71 -3.60 14.42
C ALA A 69 19.14 -3.24 12.98
N ARG A 70 18.44 -2.34 12.29
CA ARG A 70 18.79 -1.90 10.93
C ARG A 70 19.88 -0.83 10.88
N ILE A 71 20.03 0.01 11.91
CA ILE A 71 21.09 1.04 11.98
C ILE A 71 22.50 0.47 11.75
N PRO A 72 22.97 -0.56 12.48
CA PRO A 72 24.32 -1.08 12.30
C PRO A 72 24.52 -1.71 10.91
N ILE A 73 23.45 -2.31 10.36
CA ILE A 73 23.47 -2.86 9.00
C ILE A 73 23.69 -1.73 8.00
N PHE A 74 22.92 -0.64 8.11
CA PHE A 74 23.07 0.53 7.24
C PHE A 74 24.47 1.14 7.34
N ALA A 75 24.96 1.38 8.55
CA ALA A 75 26.31 1.91 8.78
C ALA A 75 27.41 1.02 8.16
N SER A 76 27.27 -0.31 8.29
CA SER A 76 28.21 -1.26 7.68
C SER A 76 28.19 -1.20 6.14
N THR A 77 27.02 -1.03 5.52
CA THR A 77 26.91 -0.91 4.06
C THR A 77 27.55 0.38 3.54
N LEU A 78 27.39 1.50 4.24
CA LEU A 78 28.04 2.77 3.89
C LEU A 78 29.56 2.67 4.05
N THR A 79 30.06 2.10 5.14
CA THR A 79 31.50 1.91 5.36
C THR A 79 32.15 1.07 4.27
N ARG A 80 31.45 0.06 3.75
CA ARG A 80 31.93 -0.74 2.61
C ARG A 80 32.09 0.09 1.33
N THR A 81 31.26 1.12 1.13
CA THR A 81 31.47 2.05 0.02
C THR A 81 32.65 3.00 0.25
N ASP A 82 33.04 3.25 1.51
CA ASP A 82 34.21 4.07 1.81
C ASP A 82 35.55 3.36 1.55
N THR A 83 35.56 2.02 1.51
CA THR A 83 36.74 1.23 1.09
C THR A 83 37.03 1.30 -0.41
N ILE A 84 36.18 1.97 -1.19
CA ILE A 84 36.40 2.21 -2.62
C ILE A 84 37.57 3.20 -2.78
N PRO A 85 38.53 2.95 -3.68
CA PRO A 85 39.64 3.86 -3.94
C PRO A 85 39.14 5.28 -4.22
N LYS A 86 39.83 6.31 -3.69
CA LYS A 86 39.41 7.72 -3.79
C LYS A 86 39.08 8.16 -5.21
N GLU A 87 39.77 7.63 -6.22
CA GLU A 87 39.56 7.90 -7.65
C GLU A 87 38.19 7.43 -8.18
N LYS A 88 37.56 6.43 -7.54
CA LYS A 88 36.22 5.93 -7.85
C LYS A 88 35.18 6.32 -6.79
N LYS A 89 35.58 7.08 -5.77
CA LYS A 89 34.71 7.48 -4.66
C LYS A 89 33.82 8.63 -5.11
N LEU A 90 32.58 8.31 -5.48
CA LEU A 90 31.59 9.30 -5.91
C LEU A 90 31.08 10.20 -4.78
N LYS A 91 31.10 9.75 -3.52
CA LYS A 91 30.51 10.47 -2.38
C LYS A 91 31.19 10.12 -1.05
N CYS A 92 31.32 11.10 -0.16
CA CYS A 92 31.66 10.88 1.25
C CYS A 92 30.37 10.76 2.06
N TRP A 93 30.20 9.66 2.81
CA TRP A 93 28.99 9.43 3.61
C TRP A 93 29.02 10.08 4.99
N ASN A 94 30.12 10.75 5.34
CA ASN A 94 30.21 11.54 6.57
C ASN A 94 29.59 12.94 6.37
N PHE A 95 28.25 13.01 6.41
CA PHE A 95 27.50 14.27 6.39
C PHE A 95 26.30 14.21 7.34
N LEU A 96 25.83 15.38 7.76
CA LEU A 96 24.84 15.51 8.86
C LEU A 96 23.59 14.65 8.67
N LYS A 97 22.99 14.63 7.47
CA LYS A 97 21.79 13.84 7.17
C LYS A 97 22.03 12.31 7.14
N ALA A 98 23.25 11.87 6.84
CA ALA A 98 23.57 10.44 6.99
C ALA A 98 23.73 10.08 8.48
N HIS A 99 24.37 10.96 9.25
CA HIS A 99 24.57 10.78 10.69
C HIS A 99 23.27 10.83 11.50
N SER A 100 22.26 11.62 11.07
CA SER A 100 20.98 11.73 11.79
C SER A 100 20.27 10.39 11.98
N HIS A 101 20.50 9.40 11.11
CA HIS A 101 19.92 8.06 11.27
C HIS A 101 20.45 7.32 12.51
N GLN A 102 21.59 7.71 13.06
CA GLN A 102 22.14 7.11 14.28
C GLN A 102 21.32 7.46 15.52
N HIS A 103 20.68 8.64 15.51
CA HIS A 103 19.86 9.15 16.61
C HIS A 103 18.36 8.99 16.33
N LEU A 104 17.99 8.38 15.19
CA LEU A 104 16.61 8.33 14.72
C LEU A 104 15.67 7.71 15.76
N PHE A 105 16.04 6.55 16.31
CA PHE A 105 15.19 5.85 17.26
C PHE A 105 15.32 6.39 18.68
N ASP A 106 16.45 7.00 19.06
CA ASP A 106 16.55 7.79 20.31
C ASP A 106 15.57 8.97 20.27
N ASP A 107 15.50 9.67 19.14
CA ASP A 107 14.56 10.77 18.93
C ASP A 107 13.12 10.27 18.96
N ILE A 108 12.82 9.12 18.34
CA ILE A 108 11.48 8.53 18.35
C ILE A 108 11.06 8.12 19.77
N GLU A 109 11.96 7.51 20.54
CA GLU A 109 11.67 7.09 21.90
C GLU A 109 11.46 8.30 22.83
N ALA A 110 12.23 9.37 22.63
CA ALA A 110 12.13 10.58 23.45
C ALA A 110 10.96 11.51 23.07
N LYS A 111 10.60 11.59 21.78
CA LYS A 111 9.66 12.59 21.23
C LYS A 111 8.39 12.00 20.62
N GLY A 112 8.29 10.68 20.54
CA GLY A 112 7.23 9.96 19.84
C GLY A 112 7.50 9.86 18.33
N VAL A 113 6.46 9.75 17.52
CA VAL A 113 6.61 9.51 16.07
C VAL A 113 7.16 10.72 15.32
N THR A 114 7.89 10.48 14.22
CA THR A 114 8.50 11.54 13.40
C THR A 114 7.48 12.51 12.81
N LEU A 115 6.21 12.09 12.73
CA LEU A 115 5.10 12.94 12.32
C LEU A 115 4.99 14.21 13.17
N ASN A 116 5.29 14.12 14.47
CA ASN A 116 5.08 15.18 15.45
C ASN A 116 6.11 16.31 15.37
N TYR A 117 7.27 16.07 14.76
CA TYR A 117 8.39 17.02 14.73
C TYR A 117 9.03 17.17 13.35
N ASN A 118 8.29 16.87 12.29
CA ASN A 118 8.71 17.14 10.92
C ASN A 118 8.31 18.56 10.46
N THR A 119 8.86 18.99 9.34
CA THR A 119 8.61 20.32 8.76
C THR A 119 7.44 20.35 7.78
N LYS A 120 6.79 19.20 7.50
CA LYS A 120 5.75 19.08 6.45
C LYS A 120 4.54 19.99 6.68
N PRO A 121 3.98 20.14 7.91
CA PRO A 121 2.88 21.08 8.15
C PRO A 121 3.24 22.51 7.76
N ASN A 122 4.40 22.99 8.21
CA ASN A 122 4.87 24.35 7.93
C ASN A 122 5.19 24.55 6.45
N GLU A 123 5.80 23.56 5.79
CA GLU A 123 6.06 23.59 4.35
C GLU A 123 4.75 23.66 3.53
N SER A 124 3.73 22.92 3.95
CA SER A 124 2.41 22.94 3.31
C SER A 124 1.75 24.31 3.40
N MET A 125 1.91 25.01 4.53
CA MET A 125 1.34 26.33 4.78
C MET A 125 1.94 27.43 3.89
N HIS A 126 3.16 27.26 3.39
CA HIS A 126 3.77 28.26 2.51
C HIS A 126 2.99 28.51 1.21
N GLY A 127 2.27 27.50 0.71
CA GLY A 127 1.42 27.63 -0.48
C GLY A 127 0.28 28.64 -0.26
N SER A 128 -0.51 28.44 0.78
CA SER A 128 -1.65 29.30 1.11
C SER A 128 -1.21 30.73 1.46
N PHE A 129 -0.08 30.89 2.14
CA PHE A 129 0.47 32.21 2.43
C PHE A 129 0.91 32.96 1.18
N LYS A 130 1.49 32.25 0.20
CA LYS A 130 1.87 32.85 -1.08
C LYS A 130 0.64 33.28 -1.88
N GLU A 131 -0.41 32.47 -1.90
CA GLU A 131 -1.68 32.81 -2.54
C GLU A 131 -2.36 34.00 -1.87
N SER A 132 -2.43 33.99 -0.53
CA SER A 132 -2.98 35.10 0.26
C SER A 132 -2.20 36.39 0.00
N TYR A 133 -0.87 36.34 0.00
CA TYR A 133 -0.02 37.47 -0.35
C TYR A 133 -0.33 38.02 -1.74
N GLN A 134 -0.45 37.14 -2.74
CA GLN A 134 -0.65 37.52 -4.15
C GLN A 134 -2.06 38.03 -4.47
N HIS A 135 -3.09 37.46 -3.84
CA HIS A 135 -4.49 37.67 -4.23
C HIS A 135 -5.33 38.43 -3.20
N CYS A 136 -4.88 38.47 -1.95
CA CYS A 136 -5.67 38.99 -0.84
C CYS A 136 -4.97 40.12 -0.07
N THR A 137 -3.80 40.58 -0.53
CA THR A 137 -3.11 41.74 0.05
C THR A 137 -2.89 42.88 -0.94
N ASN A 138 -2.68 44.08 -0.42
CA ASN A 138 -2.25 45.25 -1.18
C ASN A 138 -0.71 45.43 -1.22
N PHE A 139 0.06 44.40 -0.88
CA PHE A 139 1.53 44.40 -0.80
C PHE A 139 2.15 45.40 0.20
N LYS A 140 1.38 45.91 1.16
CA LYS A 140 1.85 46.79 2.24
C LYS A 140 1.32 46.31 3.57
N ASN A 141 2.13 46.26 4.63
CA ASN A 141 1.71 45.76 5.95
C ASN A 141 0.95 44.42 5.81
N VAL A 142 1.62 43.46 5.15
CA VAL A 142 0.97 42.23 4.67
C VAL A 142 0.64 41.26 5.79
N ASP A 143 1.36 41.31 6.90
CA ASP A 143 1.22 40.37 8.02
C ASP A 143 -0.21 40.36 8.58
N GLU A 144 -0.76 41.54 8.90
CA GLU A 144 -2.14 41.67 9.41
C GLU A 144 -3.20 41.24 8.37
N GLN A 145 -2.92 41.45 7.09
CA GLN A 145 -3.84 41.06 6.02
C GLN A 145 -3.85 39.54 5.81
N ILE A 146 -2.68 38.91 5.81
CA ILE A 146 -2.55 37.45 5.71
C ILE A 146 -3.18 36.80 6.94
N LEU A 147 -2.91 37.30 8.15
CA LEU A 147 -3.54 36.81 9.38
C LEU A 147 -5.07 36.88 9.31
N ARG A 148 -5.63 38.00 8.83
CA ARG A 148 -7.08 38.13 8.66
C ARG A 148 -7.66 37.12 7.67
N VAL A 149 -6.94 36.84 6.58
CA VAL A 149 -7.36 35.84 5.59
C VAL A 149 -7.32 34.44 6.21
N ASP A 150 -6.27 34.13 6.97
CA ASP A 150 -6.15 32.86 7.69
C ASP A 150 -7.28 32.67 8.72
N ASP A 151 -7.59 33.72 9.49
CA ASP A 151 -8.72 33.73 10.44
C ASP A 151 -10.05 33.42 9.74
N TRP A 152 -10.28 34.00 8.55
CA TRP A 152 -11.49 33.72 7.77
C TRP A 152 -11.52 32.28 7.27
N TYR A 153 -10.40 31.75 6.78
CA TYR A 153 -10.31 30.35 6.38
C TYR A 153 -10.59 29.41 7.55
N ASN A 154 -9.98 29.67 8.70
CA ASN A 154 -10.22 28.88 9.91
C ASN A 154 -11.70 28.88 10.32
N ALA A 155 -12.35 30.06 10.32
CA ALA A 155 -13.77 30.17 10.61
C ALA A 155 -14.65 29.41 9.59
N MET A 156 -14.37 29.55 8.29
CA MET A 156 -15.09 28.83 7.23
C MET A 156 -14.91 27.32 7.31
N THR A 157 -13.68 26.85 7.53
CA THR A 157 -13.37 25.42 7.69
C THR A 157 -14.07 24.86 8.91
N TYR A 158 -14.08 25.57 10.04
CA TYR A 158 -14.81 25.15 11.24
C TYR A 158 -16.31 25.02 10.95
N ILE A 159 -16.93 26.03 10.33
CA ILE A 159 -18.35 25.97 9.95
C ILE A 159 -18.62 24.77 9.04
N GLN A 160 -17.80 24.54 8.03
CA GLN A 160 -17.96 23.40 7.12
C GLN A 160 -17.82 22.06 7.85
N GLN A 161 -16.91 21.95 8.81
CA GLN A 161 -16.78 20.75 9.64
C GLN A 161 -18.04 20.50 10.46
N GLN A 162 -18.66 21.54 11.04
CA GLN A 162 -19.92 21.42 11.77
C GLN A 162 -21.07 20.98 10.86
N VAL A 163 -21.16 21.56 9.65
CA VAL A 163 -22.17 21.14 8.65
C VAL A 163 -21.97 19.67 8.27
N ASN A 164 -20.75 19.27 7.92
CA ASN A 164 -20.45 17.88 7.56
C ASN A 164 -20.74 16.91 8.71
N HIS A 165 -20.46 17.30 9.95
CA HIS A 165 -20.76 16.49 11.13
C HIS A 165 -22.27 16.29 11.30
N HIS A 166 -23.06 17.35 11.10
CA HIS A 166 -24.51 17.26 11.16
C HIS A 166 -25.08 16.39 10.03
N ASP A 167 -24.63 16.58 8.79
CA ASP A 167 -25.04 15.76 7.64
C ASP A 167 -24.71 14.27 7.85
N ASN A 168 -23.61 13.96 8.55
CA ASN A 168 -23.26 12.58 8.88
C ASN A 168 -24.18 12.00 9.96
N ILE A 169 -24.51 12.77 11.00
CA ILE A 169 -25.48 12.35 12.02
C ILE A 169 -26.86 12.12 11.41
N GLU A 170 -27.31 12.99 10.51
CA GLU A 170 -28.61 12.80 9.83
C GLU A 170 -28.62 11.53 8.96
N LYS A 171 -27.52 11.22 8.26
CA LYS A 171 -27.39 9.97 7.50
C LYS A 171 -27.38 8.72 8.39
N GLU A 172 -26.74 8.78 9.56
CA GLU A 172 -26.75 7.69 10.53
C GLU A 172 -28.13 7.54 11.21
N GLY A 173 -28.86 8.64 11.41
CA GLY A 173 -30.21 8.65 11.99
C GLY A 173 -31.33 8.15 11.07
N ASP A 174 -31.13 8.18 9.76
CA ASP A 174 -32.10 7.67 8.77
C ASP A 174 -32.03 6.13 8.59
N GLU A 175 -31.00 5.45 9.11
CA GLU A 175 -30.86 3.99 9.07
C GLU A 175 -31.48 3.27 10.30
N ASP A 176 -31.80 4.01 11.37
CA ASP A 176 -32.25 3.46 12.66
C ASP A 176 -33.72 3.74 13.02
N ASP A 177 -34.57 4.22 12.09
CA ASP A 177 -36.01 4.42 12.37
C ASP A 177 -36.82 3.12 12.28
N GLU A 178 -36.52 2.17 13.17
CA GLU A 178 -37.52 1.28 13.76
C GLU A 178 -37.41 1.28 15.29
N GLY A 179 -38.05 2.27 15.94
CA GLY A 179 -38.65 2.10 17.26
C GLY A 179 -38.05 2.88 18.43
N GLU A 180 -38.71 3.98 18.80
CA GLU A 180 -38.48 4.78 20.01
C GLU A 180 -38.40 3.96 21.32
N THR A 181 -37.47 4.30 22.22
CA THR A 181 -37.82 5.05 23.45
C THR A 181 -36.58 5.62 24.16
N ARG A 182 -36.70 6.87 24.59
CA ARG A 182 -35.77 7.59 25.46
C ARG A 182 -35.79 7.02 26.88
N ASP A 183 -34.61 6.76 27.46
CA ASP A 183 -34.37 7.07 28.87
C ASP A 183 -32.90 7.43 29.13
N SER A 184 -32.69 8.07 30.26
CA SER A 184 -31.63 9.01 30.59
C SER A 184 -30.49 8.41 31.42
N ASN A 185 -29.30 8.99 31.22
CA ASN A 185 -28.09 8.99 32.05
C ASN A 185 -27.14 7.76 32.10
N GLU A 186 -25.86 8.14 32.18
CA GLU A 186 -24.65 7.45 32.67
C GLU A 186 -23.66 6.82 31.67
N ASP A 187 -22.47 7.45 31.68
CA ASP A 187 -21.14 6.98 31.27
C ASP A 187 -21.00 5.49 31.00
N LYS A 188 -20.87 5.11 29.72
CA LYS A 188 -20.14 3.91 29.31
C LYS A 188 -19.38 4.14 28.00
N LEU A 189 -18.06 4.20 28.16
CA LEU A 189 -17.02 3.51 27.38
C LEU A 189 -17.42 3.06 25.96
N ALA A 190 -16.63 3.54 24.99
CA ALA A 190 -16.57 3.19 23.57
C ALA A 190 -17.22 1.84 23.17
N PRO A 191 -18.08 1.81 22.14
CA PRO A 191 -18.54 0.54 21.59
C PRO A 191 -17.35 -0.17 20.94
N ALA A 192 -17.18 -1.43 21.33
CA ALA A 192 -16.25 -2.35 20.73
C ALA A 192 -16.40 -2.34 19.21
N LEU A 193 -15.26 -2.25 18.52
CA LEU A 193 -15.13 -2.34 17.07
C LEU A 193 -15.67 -3.70 16.60
N SER A 194 -16.96 -3.78 16.29
CA SER A 194 -17.53 -4.92 15.59
C SER A 194 -17.18 -4.78 14.12
N THR A 195 -16.30 -5.67 13.65
CA THR A 195 -15.93 -5.79 12.25
C THR A 195 -17.14 -6.21 11.41
N SER A 196 -17.90 -5.24 10.92
CA SER A 196 -18.84 -5.43 9.81
C SER A 196 -18.16 -4.94 8.53
N SER A 197 -17.66 -5.89 7.76
CA SER A 197 -17.11 -5.62 6.43
C SER A 197 -18.24 -5.27 5.47
N GLU A 198 -18.53 -3.98 5.32
CA GLU A 198 -19.30 -3.49 4.18
C GLU A 198 -18.40 -3.37 2.96
N VAL A 199 -18.81 -3.99 1.85
CA VAL A 199 -18.10 -3.94 0.57
C VAL A 199 -18.99 -3.22 -0.43
N ASP A 200 -18.48 -2.08 -0.91
CA ASP A 200 -19.13 -1.27 -1.92
C ASP A 200 -18.61 -1.67 -3.30
N TYR A 201 -19.52 -2.21 -4.13
CA TYR A 201 -19.23 -2.64 -5.49
C TYR A 201 -19.50 -1.53 -6.48
N ALA A 202 -18.48 -1.12 -7.23
CA ALA A 202 -18.69 -0.31 -8.41
C ALA A 202 -19.02 -1.22 -9.61
N ALA A 203 -20.30 -1.28 -10.01
CA ALA A 203 -20.70 -1.91 -11.25
C ALA A 203 -20.09 -1.16 -12.44
N THR A 204 -19.24 -1.81 -13.24
CA THR A 204 -18.89 -1.28 -14.55
C THR A 204 -20.10 -1.44 -15.46
N ALA A 205 -20.56 -0.33 -16.04
CA ALA A 205 -21.68 -0.23 -16.99
C ALA A 205 -21.91 -1.51 -17.81
N SER A 206 -23.19 -1.93 -17.87
CA SER A 206 -23.70 -3.05 -18.64
C SER A 206 -23.01 -3.14 -20.01
N LEU A 207 -22.10 -4.12 -20.18
CA LEU A 207 -21.38 -4.33 -21.42
C LEU A 207 -22.34 -4.94 -22.47
N HIS A 208 -23.13 -4.08 -23.10
CA HIS A 208 -23.79 -4.39 -24.37
C HIS A 208 -22.74 -4.32 -25.48
N GLY A 209 -22.47 -5.46 -26.11
CA GLY A 209 -21.82 -5.53 -27.42
C GLY A 209 -20.45 -6.20 -27.47
N GLY A 210 -20.40 -7.38 -28.07
CA GLY A 210 -19.43 -7.66 -29.13
C GLY A 210 -18.00 -8.06 -28.77
N SER A 211 -17.79 -9.15 -28.02
CA SER A 211 -16.68 -10.08 -28.32
C SER A 211 -16.94 -11.45 -27.69
N LEU A 212 -17.47 -12.36 -28.50
CA LEU A 212 -17.97 -13.68 -28.11
C LEU A 212 -16.86 -14.74 -27.85
N SER A 213 -15.58 -14.35 -27.80
CA SER A 213 -14.45 -15.30 -27.63
C SER A 213 -13.86 -15.38 -26.21
N VAL A 214 -14.32 -14.56 -25.27
CA VAL A 214 -13.91 -14.68 -23.85
C VAL A 214 -14.99 -15.36 -23.01
N LYS A 215 -16.28 -15.18 -23.34
CA LYS A 215 -17.40 -15.80 -22.60
C LYS A 215 -17.42 -17.34 -22.68
N ILE A 216 -16.97 -17.94 -23.79
CA ILE A 216 -17.04 -19.40 -23.98
C ILE A 216 -15.88 -20.13 -23.30
N ARG A 217 -14.67 -19.54 -23.23
CA ARG A 217 -13.54 -20.15 -22.51
C ARG A 217 -13.59 -19.95 -20.99
N PHE A 218 -14.25 -18.90 -20.52
CA PHE A 218 -14.47 -18.63 -19.09
C PHE A 218 -15.61 -19.48 -18.51
N ALA A 219 -16.70 -19.65 -19.26
CA ALA A 219 -17.74 -20.62 -18.92
C ALA A 219 -17.15 -22.03 -18.85
N LEU A 220 -16.33 -22.45 -19.84
CA LEU A 220 -15.64 -23.77 -19.87
C LEU A 220 -14.69 -24.02 -18.69
N PHE A 221 -14.11 -22.99 -18.07
CA PHE A 221 -13.22 -23.12 -16.92
C PHE A 221 -13.99 -23.34 -15.61
N LEU A 222 -15.19 -22.74 -15.46
CA LEU A 222 -16.15 -23.13 -14.42
C LEU A 222 -16.82 -24.49 -14.72
N PHE A 223 -17.09 -24.78 -16.00
CA PHE A 223 -17.74 -26.00 -16.52
C PHE A 223 -16.95 -27.28 -16.27
N CYS A 224 -15.63 -27.19 -16.11
CA CYS A 224 -14.77 -28.36 -15.91
C CYS A 224 -14.78 -28.86 -14.46
N TYR A 225 -15.26 -28.04 -13.51
CA TYR A 225 -15.28 -28.38 -12.07
C TYR A 225 -16.66 -28.34 -11.42
N ILE A 226 -17.64 -27.65 -12.01
CA ILE A 226 -19.03 -27.67 -11.56
C ILE A 226 -19.86 -28.24 -12.70
N THR A 227 -20.51 -29.38 -12.45
CA THR A 227 -21.37 -30.06 -13.44
C THR A 227 -22.40 -29.10 -14.01
N LEU A 228 -22.63 -29.19 -15.32
CA LEU A 228 -23.53 -28.34 -16.11
C LEU A 228 -24.95 -28.17 -15.53
N SER A 229 -25.38 -29.11 -14.67
CA SER A 229 -26.63 -29.09 -13.92
C SER A 229 -26.71 -28.02 -12.82
N LEU A 230 -25.60 -27.55 -12.25
CA LEU A 230 -25.62 -26.57 -11.15
C LEU A 230 -25.77 -25.13 -11.65
N ILE A 231 -25.31 -24.81 -12.86
CA ILE A 231 -25.33 -23.44 -13.40
C ILE A 231 -26.77 -22.92 -13.56
N LEU A 232 -27.76 -23.81 -13.69
CA LEU A 232 -29.19 -23.47 -13.73
C LEU A 232 -29.79 -23.15 -12.35
N LEU A 233 -29.07 -23.39 -11.24
CA LEU A 233 -29.52 -23.15 -9.87
C LEU A 233 -28.94 -21.86 -9.24
N PHE A 234 -27.94 -21.23 -9.87
CA PHE A 234 -27.22 -20.09 -9.31
C PHE A 234 -27.32 -18.86 -10.19
N GLN A 235 -27.71 -17.73 -9.60
CA GLN A 235 -27.55 -16.43 -10.21
C GLN A 235 -26.16 -15.88 -9.87
N ILE A 236 -25.35 -15.61 -10.90
CA ILE A 236 -23.97 -15.11 -10.75
C ILE A 236 -23.85 -13.70 -11.34
N SER A 237 -23.38 -12.76 -10.53
CA SER A 237 -23.06 -11.38 -10.93
C SER A 237 -21.54 -11.18 -10.91
N LEU A 238 -20.97 -10.54 -11.93
CA LEU A 238 -19.53 -10.31 -12.03
C LEU A 238 -19.17 -8.84 -11.77
N TYR A 239 -18.07 -8.60 -11.07
CA TYR A 239 -17.57 -7.28 -10.72
C TYR A 239 -16.13 -7.09 -11.21
N GLY A 240 -15.81 -5.86 -11.65
CA GLY A 240 -14.46 -5.49 -12.08
C GLY A 240 -13.62 -4.85 -10.98
N MET A 241 -14.25 -4.46 -9.87
CA MET A 241 -13.64 -3.75 -8.75
C MET A 241 -14.32 -4.15 -7.43
N SER A 242 -13.56 -4.17 -6.34
CA SER A 242 -14.08 -4.28 -4.97
C SER A 242 -13.29 -3.34 -4.04
N LYS A 243 -13.99 -2.68 -3.12
CA LYS A 243 -13.37 -2.00 -1.98
C LYS A 243 -13.27 -3.00 -0.83
N VAL A 244 -12.07 -3.23 -0.32
CA VAL A 244 -11.84 -4.15 0.79
C VAL A 244 -11.34 -3.38 1.99
N ASN A 245 -12.04 -3.52 3.10
CA ASN A 245 -11.68 -2.93 4.38
C ASN A 245 -10.91 -3.96 5.22
N TYR A 246 -9.79 -3.54 5.80
CA TYR A 246 -8.97 -4.37 6.68
C TYR A 246 -8.37 -3.53 7.80
N SER A 247 -8.00 -4.17 8.91
CA SER A 247 -7.26 -3.51 9.98
C SER A 247 -5.77 -3.48 9.63
N SER A 248 -5.21 -2.27 9.54
CA SER A 248 -3.79 -2.03 9.35
C SER A 248 -3.02 -2.55 10.57
N ILE A 249 -1.97 -3.34 10.39
CA ILE A 249 -1.11 -3.76 11.51
C ILE A 249 -0.08 -2.68 11.88
N ALA A 250 0.03 -1.61 11.09
CA ALA A 250 0.92 -0.50 11.40
C ALA A 250 0.37 0.38 12.54
N ASP A 251 -0.95 0.55 12.60
CA ASP A 251 -1.60 1.47 13.55
C ASP A 251 -2.99 1.03 14.01
N TRP A 252 -3.44 -0.16 13.61
CA TRP A 252 -4.77 -0.74 13.91
C TRP A 252 -5.95 0.04 13.34
N SER A 253 -5.69 1.03 12.48
CA SER A 253 -6.74 1.79 11.82
C SER A 253 -7.46 0.93 10.76
N LEU A 254 -8.74 1.22 10.53
CA LEU A 254 -9.48 0.64 9.42
C LEU A 254 -9.01 1.29 8.12
N THR A 255 -8.43 0.50 7.23
CA THR A 255 -7.90 0.94 5.93
C THR A 255 -8.71 0.29 4.81
N THR A 256 -8.87 1.01 3.69
CA THR A 256 -9.60 0.54 2.52
C THR A 256 -8.67 0.45 1.30
N ASP A 257 -8.55 -0.75 0.73
CA ASP A 257 -7.91 -0.96 -0.57
C ASP A 257 -8.94 -1.13 -1.68
N ILE A 258 -8.56 -0.73 -2.90
CA ILE A 258 -9.38 -0.94 -4.10
C ILE A 258 -8.75 -2.04 -4.94
N LEU A 259 -9.37 -3.21 -4.97
CA LEU A 259 -8.96 -4.35 -5.77
C LEU A 259 -9.62 -4.30 -7.16
N GLN A 260 -8.84 -4.59 -8.20
CA GLN A 260 -9.32 -4.57 -9.59
C GLN A 260 -8.98 -5.85 -10.35
N CYS A 261 -9.96 -6.34 -11.12
CA CYS A 261 -9.80 -7.41 -12.10
C CYS A 261 -10.47 -7.01 -13.42
N LEU A 262 -9.76 -6.20 -14.20
CA LEU A 262 -10.24 -5.65 -15.47
C LEU A 262 -9.63 -6.43 -16.64
N PRO A 263 -10.45 -7.13 -17.45
CA PRO A 263 -9.95 -7.86 -18.62
C PRO A 263 -9.31 -6.94 -19.68
N SER A 264 -9.64 -5.65 -19.67
CA SER A 264 -9.07 -4.63 -20.55
C SER A 264 -9.01 -3.28 -19.82
N PHE A 265 -7.79 -2.84 -19.52
CA PHE A 265 -7.44 -1.53 -18.99
C PHE A 265 -6.31 -0.97 -19.85
N ASN A 266 -6.57 0.10 -20.60
CA ASN A 266 -5.63 0.62 -21.61
C ASN A 266 -5.08 -0.46 -22.56
N TYR A 267 -5.97 -1.28 -23.11
CA TYR A 267 -5.65 -2.39 -24.04
C TYR A 267 -4.87 -3.57 -23.44
N HIS A 268 -4.65 -3.59 -22.12
CA HIS A 268 -4.00 -4.69 -21.41
C HIS A 268 -4.84 -5.18 -20.24
N PRO A 269 -4.86 -6.49 -19.94
CA PRO A 269 -5.53 -6.98 -18.74
C PRO A 269 -4.83 -6.46 -17.48
N ARG A 270 -5.62 -6.05 -16.49
CA ARG A 270 -5.15 -5.65 -15.16
C ARG A 270 -5.80 -6.54 -14.10
N TYR A 271 -4.94 -7.30 -13.41
CA TYR A 271 -5.31 -8.21 -12.35
C TYR A 271 -4.41 -7.90 -11.17
N ASP A 272 -4.98 -7.35 -10.10
CA ASP A 272 -4.23 -6.98 -8.90
C ASP A 272 -3.75 -8.24 -8.14
N PHE A 273 -2.73 -8.06 -7.29
CA PHE A 273 -2.20 -9.12 -6.45
C PHE A 273 -2.59 -8.85 -5.00
N VAL A 274 -2.85 -9.92 -4.25
CA VAL A 274 -3.40 -9.84 -2.91
C VAL A 274 -2.67 -10.81 -2.00
N LEU A 275 -2.31 -10.35 -0.81
CA LEU A 275 -1.91 -11.19 0.30
C LEU A 275 -3.18 -11.56 1.09
N LEU A 276 -3.55 -12.84 1.07
CA LEU A 276 -4.74 -13.36 1.73
C LEU A 276 -4.35 -14.07 3.03
N GLU A 277 -5.05 -13.78 4.12
CA GLU A 277 -4.94 -14.60 5.32
C GLU A 277 -5.82 -15.86 5.18
N THR A 278 -5.23 -17.04 5.34
CA THR A 278 -5.95 -18.32 5.26
C THR A 278 -5.77 -19.11 6.55
N ASN A 279 -6.58 -20.14 6.76
CA ASN A 279 -6.42 -21.05 7.91
C ASN A 279 -5.05 -21.76 7.96
N GLN A 280 -4.32 -21.77 6.84
CA GLN A 280 -2.96 -22.34 6.76
C GLN A 280 -1.86 -21.28 6.85
N GLY A 281 -2.24 -20.02 7.09
CA GLY A 281 -1.38 -18.86 7.08
C GLY A 281 -1.54 -18.00 5.83
N PRO A 282 -0.75 -16.94 5.73
CA PRO A 282 -0.80 -15.95 4.65
C PRO A 282 -0.40 -16.55 3.29
N MET A 283 -1.08 -16.11 2.23
CA MET A 283 -0.87 -16.61 0.87
C MET A 283 -0.92 -15.49 -0.16
N PHE A 284 0.14 -15.38 -0.98
CA PHE A 284 0.12 -14.51 -2.15
C PHE A 284 -0.75 -15.08 -3.25
N THR A 285 -1.64 -14.25 -3.81
CA THR A 285 -2.54 -14.64 -4.89
C THR A 285 -2.64 -13.55 -5.95
N GLN A 286 -3.01 -13.94 -7.17
CA GLN A 286 -3.44 -13.00 -8.21
C GLN A 286 -4.96 -13.05 -8.31
N LEU A 287 -5.60 -11.88 -8.22
CA LEU A 287 -7.04 -11.76 -8.40
C LEU A 287 -7.40 -12.00 -9.87
N VAL A 288 -8.34 -12.92 -10.13
CA VAL A 288 -8.79 -13.25 -11.48
C VAL A 288 -10.18 -12.70 -11.74
N LEU A 289 -11.07 -12.86 -10.77
CA LEU A 289 -12.48 -12.48 -10.89
C LEU A 289 -13.06 -12.16 -9.52
N ILE A 290 -13.94 -11.17 -9.46
CA ILE A 290 -14.81 -10.89 -8.32
C ILE A 290 -16.24 -11.18 -8.77
N PHE A 291 -16.99 -11.93 -7.97
CA PHE A 291 -18.36 -12.31 -8.32
C PHE A 291 -19.22 -12.58 -7.08
N GLU A 292 -20.52 -12.43 -7.24
CA GLU A 292 -21.51 -12.87 -6.27
C GLU A 292 -22.25 -14.09 -6.79
N CYS A 293 -22.55 -15.01 -5.89
CA CYS A 293 -23.37 -16.19 -6.16
C CYS A 293 -24.57 -16.18 -5.22
N VAL A 294 -25.79 -16.28 -5.75
CA VAL A 294 -27.01 -16.41 -4.94
C VAL A 294 -27.37 -17.89 -4.79
N VAL A 295 -27.35 -18.40 -3.56
CA VAL A 295 -27.70 -19.78 -3.21
C VAL A 295 -28.86 -19.77 -2.21
N HIS A 296 -30.03 -20.28 -2.60
CA HIS A 296 -31.23 -20.28 -1.74
C HIS A 296 -31.51 -18.89 -1.13
N GLU A 297 -31.57 -17.85 -1.96
CA GLU A 297 -31.82 -16.45 -1.58
C GLU A 297 -30.70 -15.76 -0.77
N LYS A 298 -29.63 -16.49 -0.42
CA LYS A 298 -28.46 -15.91 0.26
C LYS A 298 -27.36 -15.54 -0.74
N VAL A 299 -26.85 -14.32 -0.64
CA VAL A 299 -25.77 -13.80 -1.49
C VAL A 299 -24.41 -14.20 -0.89
N TYR A 300 -23.54 -14.74 -1.73
CA TYR A 300 -22.18 -15.13 -1.39
C TYR A 300 -21.21 -14.35 -2.28
N PRO A 301 -20.57 -13.31 -1.75
CA PRO A 301 -19.54 -12.59 -2.47
C PRO A 301 -18.20 -13.32 -2.38
N LEU A 302 -17.62 -13.57 -3.54
CA LEU A 302 -16.51 -14.48 -3.73
C LEU A 302 -15.48 -13.90 -4.72
N MET A 303 -14.24 -14.33 -4.57
CA MET A 303 -13.17 -14.06 -5.51
C MET A 303 -12.59 -15.36 -6.04
N LEU A 304 -12.33 -15.38 -7.34
CA LEU A 304 -11.49 -16.40 -7.96
C LEU A 304 -10.06 -15.87 -7.97
N VAL A 305 -9.16 -16.60 -7.34
CA VAL A 305 -7.75 -16.21 -7.21
C VAL A 305 -6.83 -17.32 -7.70
N TRP A 306 -5.68 -16.94 -8.27
CA TRP A 306 -4.59 -17.87 -8.56
C TRP A 306 -3.55 -17.82 -7.45
N PRO A 307 -3.40 -18.89 -6.66
CA PRO A 307 -2.42 -18.92 -5.60
C PRO A 307 -1.00 -19.01 -6.15
N PHE A 308 -0.10 -18.29 -5.51
CA PHE A 308 1.32 -18.46 -5.69
C PHE A 308 1.79 -19.57 -4.75
N LYS A 309 2.83 -20.28 -5.18
CA LYS A 309 3.59 -21.12 -4.28
C LYS A 309 4.75 -20.30 -3.72
N GLU A 310 4.94 -20.38 -2.41
CA GLU A 310 6.17 -19.96 -1.77
C GLU A 310 7.35 -20.70 -2.39
N ALA A 311 8.51 -20.04 -2.44
CA ALA A 311 9.68 -20.52 -3.16
C ALA A 311 10.12 -21.90 -2.65
N ILE A 312 9.86 -22.96 -3.43
CA ILE A 312 10.26 -24.36 -3.15
C ILE A 312 11.77 -24.57 -3.41
N GLY A 313 12.62 -23.59 -3.15
CA GLY A 313 14.04 -23.67 -3.49
C GLY A 313 14.94 -22.81 -2.61
N PRO A 314 16.27 -23.04 -2.65
CA PRO A 314 17.21 -22.28 -1.84
C PRO A 314 17.13 -20.79 -2.20
N ILE A 315 17.00 -19.95 -1.17
CA ILE A 315 17.01 -18.49 -1.31
C ILE A 315 18.31 -18.10 -2.01
N MET A 316 18.19 -17.41 -3.15
CA MET A 316 19.35 -16.91 -3.88
C MET A 316 20.10 -15.93 -2.98
N LYS A 317 21.44 -16.00 -2.96
CA LYS A 317 22.26 -15.04 -2.22
C LYS A 317 21.90 -13.59 -2.56
N LYS A 318 21.61 -13.31 -3.82
CA LYS A 318 21.15 -12.01 -4.30
C LYS A 318 19.84 -11.56 -3.63
N ASP A 319 18.88 -12.48 -3.52
CA ASP A 319 17.59 -12.18 -2.93
C ASP A 319 17.74 -11.90 -1.43
N ARG A 320 18.59 -12.67 -0.73
CA ARG A 320 18.95 -12.39 0.67
C ARG A 320 19.66 -11.04 0.86
N ASP A 321 20.66 -10.76 0.03
CA ASP A 321 21.48 -9.57 0.14
C ASP A 321 20.68 -8.27 -0.10
N LEU A 322 19.64 -8.34 -0.94
CA LEU A 322 18.77 -7.24 -1.34
C LEU A 322 17.36 -7.31 -0.73
N GLY A 323 17.14 -8.19 0.26
CA GLY A 323 15.86 -8.33 0.96
C GLY A 323 14.67 -8.76 0.11
N PHE A 324 14.89 -9.37 -1.05
CA PHE A 324 13.81 -9.77 -1.94
C PHE A 324 13.06 -11.01 -1.45
N TYR A 325 11.74 -10.87 -1.35
CA TYR A 325 10.83 -12.00 -1.24
C TYR A 325 10.34 -12.44 -2.62
N ARG A 326 10.64 -13.70 -2.99
CA ARG A 326 10.34 -14.26 -4.31
C ARG A 326 9.20 -15.27 -4.22
N VAL A 327 8.16 -15.06 -5.01
CA VAL A 327 7.02 -15.98 -5.15
C VAL A 327 6.97 -16.57 -6.55
N ARG A 328 6.46 -17.79 -6.67
CA ARG A 328 6.38 -18.50 -7.95
C ARG A 328 4.95 -18.93 -8.22
N THR A 329 4.46 -18.63 -9.41
CA THR A 329 3.17 -19.16 -9.86
C THR A 329 3.33 -19.99 -11.13
N ARG A 330 2.44 -20.96 -11.28
CA ARG A 330 2.20 -21.65 -12.55
C ARG A 330 1.03 -20.95 -13.19
N MET A 331 1.19 -20.36 -14.38
CA MET A 331 0.13 -19.62 -15.09
C MET A 331 -1.11 -20.47 -15.48
N LYS A 332 -1.22 -21.72 -15.00
CA LYS A 332 -2.34 -22.66 -15.17
C LYS A 332 -2.54 -23.53 -13.91
N GLY A 333 -2.22 -23.00 -12.73
CA GLY A 333 -2.52 -23.67 -11.46
C GLY A 333 -4.03 -23.81 -11.25
N ASN A 334 -4.41 -24.68 -10.31
CA ASN A 334 -5.81 -24.76 -9.89
C ASN A 334 -6.18 -23.44 -9.19
N PRO A 335 -7.20 -22.71 -9.67
CA PRO A 335 -7.67 -21.52 -8.98
C PRO A 335 -8.30 -21.91 -7.65
N LEU A 336 -8.36 -20.95 -6.73
CA LEU A 336 -9.08 -21.06 -5.48
C LEU A 336 -10.25 -20.07 -5.49
N ILE A 337 -11.35 -20.47 -4.87
CA ILE A 337 -12.46 -19.57 -4.56
C ILE A 337 -12.32 -19.19 -3.10
N VAL A 338 -12.27 -17.90 -2.83
CA VAL A 338 -12.09 -17.34 -1.49
C VAL A 338 -13.21 -16.34 -1.24
N SER A 339 -13.67 -16.23 0.00
CA SER A 339 -14.63 -15.18 0.36
C SER A 339 -13.96 -13.82 0.33
N ILE A 340 -14.70 -12.81 -0.15
CA ILE A 340 -14.23 -11.41 -0.13
C ILE A 340 -13.95 -10.89 1.28
N TYR A 341 -14.50 -11.55 2.31
CA TYR A 341 -14.38 -11.17 3.71
C TYR A 341 -13.12 -11.73 4.39
N SER A 342 -12.25 -12.42 3.65
CA SER A 342 -10.95 -12.82 4.21
C SER A 342 -10.08 -11.58 4.33
N ASP A 343 -9.23 -11.48 5.35
CA ASP A 343 -8.32 -10.33 5.49
C ASP A 343 -7.39 -10.24 4.26
N MET A 344 -7.35 -9.08 3.62
CA MET A 344 -6.62 -8.85 2.38
C MET A 344 -5.77 -7.59 2.46
N ALA A 345 -4.53 -7.69 2.01
CA ALA A 345 -3.70 -6.52 1.73
C ALA A 345 -3.28 -6.53 0.25
N MET A 346 -3.41 -5.39 -0.44
CA MET A 346 -3.01 -5.27 -1.84
C MET A 346 -1.48 -5.31 -1.96
N ASN A 347 -0.97 -6.12 -2.88
CA ASN A 347 0.46 -6.19 -3.18
C ASN A 347 0.73 -5.85 -4.66
N ARG A 348 1.93 -5.33 -4.96
CA ARG A 348 2.44 -5.24 -6.33
C ARG A 348 3.56 -6.24 -6.53
N THR A 349 3.45 -7.04 -7.58
CA THR A 349 4.50 -7.98 -7.95
C THR A 349 5.12 -7.65 -9.30
N ILE A 350 6.43 -7.88 -9.43
CA ILE A 350 7.16 -7.66 -10.68
C ILE A 350 7.49 -9.01 -11.30
N ASN A 351 6.99 -9.22 -12.53
CA ASN A 351 7.17 -10.47 -13.29
C ASN A 351 8.59 -10.60 -13.84
N ARG A 352 9.18 -11.80 -13.74
CA ARG A 352 10.42 -12.19 -14.40
C ARG A 352 10.25 -13.45 -15.24
N GLY A 353 10.28 -13.28 -16.56
CA GLY A 353 10.56 -14.35 -17.54
C GLY A 353 9.37 -14.88 -18.37
N GLU A 354 9.71 -15.57 -19.45
CA GLU A 354 8.80 -16.13 -20.48
C GLU A 354 8.53 -17.64 -20.32
N ARG A 355 8.88 -18.24 -19.17
CA ARG A 355 8.68 -19.68 -18.94
C ARG A 355 7.26 -20.00 -18.48
N THR A 356 6.87 -21.28 -18.61
CA THR A 356 5.59 -21.84 -18.11
C THR A 356 5.42 -21.67 -16.59
N MET A 357 6.52 -21.53 -15.85
CA MET A 357 6.58 -20.98 -14.50
C MET A 357 7.13 -19.57 -14.54
N LYS A 358 6.47 -18.65 -13.84
CA LYS A 358 6.92 -17.27 -13.69
C LYS A 358 7.29 -17.00 -12.24
N ASP A 359 8.45 -16.37 -12.08
CA ASP A 359 8.95 -15.90 -10.79
C ASP A 359 8.63 -14.44 -10.65
N TYR A 360 8.15 -14.05 -9.47
CA TYR A 360 7.79 -12.68 -9.15
C TYR A 360 8.54 -12.22 -7.92
N LEU A 361 8.86 -10.93 -7.90
CA LEU A 361 9.33 -10.25 -6.70
C LEU A 361 8.16 -9.52 -6.06
N VAL A 362 7.98 -9.75 -4.77
CA VAL A 362 7.04 -9.01 -3.94
C VAL A 362 7.62 -7.63 -3.66
N VAL A 363 6.82 -6.58 -3.86
CA VAL A 363 7.17 -5.23 -3.43
C VAL A 363 6.58 -5.04 -2.04
N ASP A 364 7.45 -5.13 -1.04
CA ASP A 364 7.13 -5.10 0.39
C ASP A 364 7.12 -3.68 0.98
N MET A 365 7.92 -2.77 0.44
CA MET A 365 8.04 -1.38 0.92
C MET A 365 7.08 -0.41 0.20
N ILE A 366 5.86 -0.85 -0.16
CA ILE A 366 4.84 0.03 -0.76
C ILE A 366 4.34 1.02 0.30
N ASP A 367 3.95 0.46 1.44
CA ASP A 367 3.45 1.12 2.63
C ASP A 367 3.92 0.37 3.89
N ALA A 368 3.62 0.95 5.05
CA ALA A 368 4.02 0.41 6.34
C ALA A 368 3.32 -0.91 6.70
N ASP A 369 2.06 -1.07 6.33
CA ASP A 369 1.26 -2.25 6.65
C ASP A 369 1.81 -3.48 5.92
N MET A 370 1.98 -3.38 4.60
CA MET A 370 2.60 -4.44 3.80
C MET A 370 4.01 -4.77 4.31
N PHE A 371 4.82 -3.76 4.60
CA PHE A 371 6.18 -3.98 5.09
C PHE A 371 6.19 -4.79 6.40
N LEU A 372 5.33 -4.44 7.36
CA LEU A 372 5.22 -5.16 8.63
C LEU A 372 4.65 -6.57 8.43
N ARG A 373 3.70 -6.77 7.51
CA ARG A 373 3.13 -8.10 7.24
C ARG A 373 4.22 -9.02 6.72
N MET A 374 5.08 -8.49 5.85
CA MET A 374 6.23 -9.21 5.30
C MET A 374 7.29 -9.58 6.33
N GLN A 375 7.41 -8.87 7.47
CA GLN A 375 8.32 -9.27 8.54
C GLN A 375 7.79 -10.46 9.36
N ASN A 376 6.48 -10.73 9.30
CA ASN A 376 5.83 -11.82 10.02
C ASN A 376 5.67 -13.10 9.19
N LEU A 377 6.14 -13.11 7.93
CA LEU A 377 6.21 -14.26 7.02
C LEU A 377 7.54 -15.00 7.15
#